data_AF-A0A8J6IEQ5-F1
#
_entry.id   AF-A0A8J6IEQ5-F1
#
_cell.length_a   1.000
_cell.length_b   1.000
_cell.length_c   1.000
_cell.angle_alpha   90.00
_cell.angle_beta   90.00
_cell.angle_gamma   90.00
#
_symmetry.space_group_name_H-M   'P 1'
#
loop_
_entity.id
_entity.type
_entity.pdbx_description
1 polymer ?
#
loop_
_entity_poly.entity_id
_entity_poly.type
_entity_poly.pdbx_seq_one_letter_code
_entity_poly.pdbx_strand_id
1 'polypeptide(L)'
;MSAGRAAFRLARRDALRHRWRSLLIVILILGPVAAATGVDVLYRTQTSAELERERAFGGSDALINPSYSDGRASVTQPQIEQALPAESRVVRQQYPSQTVFTAPNHLAEASYLVTGNLGDPLLRAEAQLKSGRAPGDGEVAISPKLADKLGLDGDGIGSTIALRDGTSAKVSGIARDPFCLSCALVVVPTGSALATALNSGTNGAIDETYYVDLPADYDDATAGRLGQLSDLDVYVQMRNQYSSYEIGLGDLGRASEDDLKAAALVTLVAGLGLLEVVLLAGTAFAVGARRQTRDLGMISAQGGSPGDLRRVVLAQGLLLGLIGAVAGVAAGIGGVVAARPLLERANNEVMVGVHFGLTEIVVVAAVGVLSGLAAALFPAITAGRRSTVDALASRFPVPTARSKWAPLFGGVLIAGGVTLSLMASYLMSGGGSANAFGPEGFTPYSGSGRLDDTSGSIAILVGVFIVVGGLLLIAPALLAVLAKLAGRLPATMRLATRDAARHRHRT
;
A
#
# COMPACT_ATOMS: atom_id res chain seq x y z
N MET A 1 -23.94 -34.82 18.00
CA MET A 1 -22.92 -34.00 17.32
C MET A 1 -23.59 -33.23 16.20
N SER A 2 -23.39 -31.91 16.07
CA SER A 2 -23.99 -31.17 14.94
C SER A 2 -23.35 -31.58 13.61
N ALA A 3 -24.14 -31.62 12.54
CA ALA A 3 -23.67 -32.00 11.20
C ALA A 3 -22.47 -31.16 10.74
N GLY A 4 -22.39 -29.88 11.14
CA GLY A 4 -21.27 -28.99 10.86
C GLY A 4 -19.95 -29.43 11.51
N ARG A 5 -19.96 -29.88 12.77
CA ARG A 5 -18.74 -30.37 13.45
C ARG A 5 -18.20 -31.64 12.80
N ALA A 6 -19.09 -32.53 12.34
CA ALA A 6 -18.70 -33.74 11.62
C ALA A 6 -18.07 -33.39 10.25
N ALA A 7 -18.68 -32.47 9.50
CA ALA A 7 -18.16 -32.00 8.22
C ALA A 7 -16.76 -31.36 8.35
N PHE A 8 -16.56 -30.50 9.35
CA PHE A 8 -15.26 -29.86 9.58
C PHE A 8 -14.18 -30.87 9.98
N ARG A 9 -14.51 -31.88 10.80
CA ARG A 9 -13.57 -32.94 11.18
C ARG A 9 -13.15 -33.79 9.98
N LEU A 10 -14.08 -34.08 9.08
CA LEU A 10 -13.79 -34.78 7.81
C LEU A 10 -12.91 -33.92 6.91
N ALA A 11 -13.26 -32.65 6.73
CA ALA A 11 -12.49 -31.69 5.93
C ALA A 11 -11.03 -31.57 6.41
N ARG A 12 -10.81 -31.45 7.73
CA ARG A 12 -9.47 -31.39 8.32
C ARG A 12 -8.66 -32.68 8.06
N ARG A 13 -9.25 -33.86 8.27
CA ARG A 13 -8.55 -35.14 8.03
C ARG A 13 -8.18 -35.29 6.57
N ASP A 14 -9.07 -34.87 5.69
CA ASP A 14 -8.85 -34.93 4.24
C ASP A 14 -7.72 -33.99 3.78
N ALA A 15 -7.73 -32.75 4.26
CA ALA A 15 -6.66 -31.79 3.95
C ALA A 15 -5.27 -32.31 4.38
N LEU A 16 -5.19 -32.97 5.54
CA LEU A 16 -3.96 -33.57 6.06
C LEU A 16 -3.51 -34.83 5.30
N ARG A 17 -4.43 -35.56 4.68
CA ARG A 17 -4.12 -36.73 3.84
C ARG A 17 -3.59 -36.30 2.47
N HIS A 18 -4.10 -35.21 1.91
CA HIS A 18 -3.73 -34.72 0.59
C HIS A 18 -2.94 -33.40 0.66
N ARG A 19 -1.85 -33.43 1.43
CA ARG A 19 -1.06 -32.24 1.81
C ARG A 19 -0.67 -31.38 0.62
N TRP A 20 -0.18 -31.96 -0.47
CA TRP A 20 0.21 -31.20 -1.67
C TRP A 20 -0.95 -30.45 -2.33
N ARG A 21 -2.13 -31.06 -2.42
CA ARG A 21 -3.31 -30.40 -3.01
C ARG A 21 -3.78 -29.26 -2.12
N SER A 22 -3.88 -29.52 -0.82
CA SER A 22 -4.28 -28.50 0.15
C SER A 22 -3.29 -27.35 0.21
N LEU A 23 -1.98 -27.65 0.13
CA LEU A 23 -0.91 -26.66 0.09
C LEU A 23 -0.98 -25.81 -1.18
N LEU A 24 -1.26 -26.41 -2.35
CA LEU A 24 -1.46 -25.64 -3.59
C LEU A 24 -2.63 -24.65 -3.47
N ILE A 25 -3.77 -25.09 -2.93
CA ILE A 25 -4.94 -24.21 -2.72
C ILE A 25 -4.60 -23.10 -1.72
N VAL A 26 -3.91 -23.42 -0.63
CA VAL A 26 -3.50 -22.45 0.38
C VAL A 26 -2.54 -21.42 -0.22
N ILE A 27 -1.48 -21.84 -0.93
CA ILE A 27 -0.54 -20.93 -1.60
C ILE A 27 -1.26 -20.00 -2.57
N LEU A 28 -2.22 -20.56 -3.30
CA LEU A 28 -2.94 -19.81 -4.30
C LEU A 28 -3.82 -18.71 -3.70
N ILE A 29 -4.43 -18.95 -2.54
CA ILE A 29 -5.18 -17.93 -1.82
C ILE A 29 -4.23 -16.97 -1.09
N LEU A 30 -3.15 -17.50 -0.51
CA LEU A 30 -2.14 -16.76 0.23
C LEU A 30 -1.51 -15.66 -0.62
N GLY A 31 -1.11 -15.96 -1.87
CA GLY A 31 -0.39 -15.01 -2.72
C GLY A 31 -1.12 -13.68 -2.90
N PRO A 32 -2.35 -13.65 -3.45
CA PRO A 32 -3.09 -12.42 -3.65
C PRO A 32 -3.52 -11.73 -2.34
N VAL A 33 -3.84 -12.50 -1.29
CA VAL A 33 -4.12 -11.92 0.04
C VAL A 33 -2.87 -11.23 0.60
N ALA A 34 -1.70 -11.83 0.46
CA ALA A 34 -0.43 -11.25 0.89
C ALA A 34 -0.07 -10.01 0.10
N ALA A 35 -0.27 -10.04 -1.23
CA ALA A 35 -0.05 -8.88 -2.10
C ALA A 35 -0.99 -7.72 -1.73
N ALA A 36 -2.29 -7.97 -1.62
CA ALA A 36 -3.27 -6.94 -1.24
C ALA A 36 -3.00 -6.37 0.15
N THR A 37 -2.70 -7.23 1.14
CA THR A 37 -2.35 -6.79 2.50
C THR A 37 -1.05 -5.98 2.49
N GLY A 38 -0.02 -6.43 1.76
CA GLY A 38 1.26 -5.74 1.69
C GLY A 38 1.14 -4.35 1.04
N VAL A 39 0.35 -4.24 -0.03
CA VAL A 39 0.08 -2.96 -0.69
C VAL A 39 -0.71 -2.02 0.23
N ASP A 40 -1.77 -2.50 0.89
CA ASP A 40 -2.55 -1.69 1.84
C ASP A 40 -1.69 -1.16 2.99
N VAL A 41 -0.92 -2.05 3.65
CA VAL A 41 -0.02 -1.67 4.75
C VAL A 41 1.03 -0.69 4.27
N LEU A 42 1.62 -0.90 3.08
CA LEU A 42 2.63 0.00 2.53
C LEU A 42 2.05 1.39 2.21
N TYR A 43 0.87 1.43 1.60
CA TYR A 43 0.18 2.68 1.29
C TYR A 43 -0.14 3.44 2.57
N ARG A 44 -0.80 2.78 3.53
CA ARG A 44 -1.13 3.37 4.84
C ARG A 44 0.09 3.85 5.60
N THR A 45 1.19 3.10 5.56
CA THR A 45 2.40 3.53 6.27
C THR A 45 2.99 4.80 5.62
N GLN A 46 2.87 4.97 4.31
CA GLN A 46 3.37 6.15 3.58
C GLN A 46 2.44 7.36 3.62
N THR A 47 1.14 7.15 3.80
CA THR A 47 0.13 8.23 3.85
C THR A 47 -0.48 8.36 5.25
N SER A 48 0.13 7.74 6.27
CA SER A 48 -0.46 7.72 7.60
C SER A 48 -0.50 9.12 8.18
N ALA A 49 -1.61 9.34 8.90
CA ALA A 49 -1.81 10.57 9.61
C ALA A 49 -0.68 10.85 10.62
N GLU A 50 -0.19 9.78 11.25
CA GLU A 50 0.93 9.83 12.19
C GLU A 50 2.26 10.15 11.51
N LEU A 51 2.53 9.64 10.30
CA LEU A 51 3.76 9.97 9.56
C LEU A 51 3.79 11.46 9.21
N GLU A 52 2.69 12.03 8.73
CA GLU A 52 2.64 13.46 8.41
C GLU A 52 2.79 14.33 9.67
N ARG A 53 2.16 13.93 10.79
CA ARG A 53 2.35 14.59 12.09
C ARG A 53 3.79 14.47 12.58
N GLU A 54 4.40 13.30 12.42
CA GLU A 54 5.80 13.10 12.76
C GLU A 54 6.72 13.95 11.88
N ARG A 55 6.41 14.07 10.58
CA ARG A 55 7.17 14.89 9.63
C ARG A 55 7.09 16.37 9.94
N ALA A 56 5.90 16.87 10.27
CA ALA A 56 5.70 18.27 10.57
C ALA A 56 6.22 18.64 11.97
N PHE A 57 5.91 17.85 13.00
CA PHE A 57 6.14 18.23 14.41
C PHE A 57 7.34 17.54 15.05
N GLY A 58 7.81 16.41 14.52
CA GLY A 58 8.84 15.61 15.17
C GLY A 58 8.42 15.18 16.59
N GLY A 59 9.03 15.76 17.62
CA GLY A 59 8.66 15.53 19.01
C GLY A 59 7.79 16.61 19.63
N SER A 60 7.53 17.73 18.96
CA SER A 60 6.77 18.84 19.54
C SER A 60 5.27 18.59 19.54
N ASP A 61 4.56 19.33 20.38
CA ASP A 61 3.09 19.39 20.44
C ASP A 61 2.54 20.54 19.60
N ALA A 62 3.33 21.60 19.39
CA ALA A 62 2.97 22.73 18.56
C ALA A 62 4.18 23.31 17.81
N LEU A 63 3.88 23.96 16.70
CA LEU A 63 4.81 24.78 15.92
C LEU A 63 4.29 26.20 15.90
N ILE A 64 5.18 27.16 16.15
CA ILE A 64 4.89 28.58 16.02
C ILE A 64 5.81 29.16 14.96
N ASN A 65 5.22 29.66 13.89
CA ASN A 65 5.92 30.31 12.79
C ASN A 65 5.62 31.81 12.87
N PRO A 66 6.60 32.67 13.18
CA PRO A 66 6.40 34.09 13.18
C PRO A 66 6.25 34.61 11.75
N SER A 67 5.44 35.66 11.59
CA SER A 67 5.43 36.46 10.38
C SER A 67 6.72 37.28 10.29
N TYR A 68 7.18 37.55 9.07
CA TYR A 68 8.41 38.33 8.83
C TYR A 68 8.08 39.63 8.10
N SER A 69 8.51 40.74 8.68
CA SER A 69 8.46 42.06 8.06
C SER A 69 9.84 42.72 8.12
N ASP A 70 10.34 43.24 6.99
CA ASP A 70 11.66 43.88 6.89
C ASP A 70 12.83 43.04 7.45
N GLY A 71 12.79 41.71 7.27
CA GLY A 71 13.83 40.80 7.73
C GLY A 71 13.89 40.63 9.26
N ARG A 72 12.81 40.95 9.97
CA ARG A 72 12.66 40.71 11.41
C ARG A 72 11.41 39.89 11.67
N ALA A 73 11.53 38.90 12.55
CA ALA A 73 10.39 38.15 13.06
C ALA A 73 9.44 39.09 13.84
N SER A 74 8.14 38.87 13.70
CA SER A 74 7.07 39.60 14.41
C SER A 74 7.18 39.47 15.93
N VAL A 75 7.79 38.38 16.40
CA VAL A 75 7.98 38.07 17.81
C VAL A 75 9.38 37.56 18.13
N THR A 76 9.76 37.76 19.39
CA THR A 76 10.98 37.20 19.98
C THR A 76 10.67 35.98 20.85
N GLN A 77 11.64 35.08 20.99
CA GLN A 77 11.49 33.88 21.83
C GLN A 77 10.97 34.16 23.26
N PRO A 78 11.45 35.18 24.00
CA PRO A 78 10.92 35.47 25.34
C PRO A 78 9.44 35.88 25.35
N GLN A 79 8.95 36.52 24.29
CA GLN A 79 7.52 36.86 24.18
C GLN A 79 6.66 35.60 23.98
N ILE A 80 7.16 34.63 23.21
CA ILE A 80 6.52 33.32 23.04
C ILE A 80 6.51 32.56 24.37
N GLU A 81 7.65 32.49 25.06
CA GLU A 81 7.78 31.81 26.36
C GLU A 81 6.88 32.42 27.44
N GLN A 82 6.69 33.74 27.45
CA GLN A 82 5.79 34.44 28.39
C GLN A 82 4.31 34.15 28.12
N ALA A 83 3.95 33.90 26.87
CA ALA A 83 2.57 33.62 26.47
C ALA A 83 2.22 32.12 26.63
N LEU A 84 3.21 31.26 26.80
CA LEU A 84 3.04 29.83 27.03
C LEU A 84 2.83 29.50 28.53
N PRO A 85 2.21 28.35 28.84
CA PRO A 85 2.14 27.84 30.21
C PRO A 85 3.52 27.76 30.89
N ALA A 86 3.55 28.02 32.20
CA ALA A 86 4.72 27.70 33.02
C ALA A 86 4.96 26.18 32.89
N GLU A 87 6.18 25.77 32.54
CA GLU A 87 6.62 24.39 32.18
C GLU A 87 6.68 24.05 30.68
N SER A 88 6.21 24.92 29.78
CA SER A 88 6.43 24.71 28.35
C SER A 88 7.91 24.84 27.97
N ARG A 89 8.39 23.96 27.10
CA ARG A 89 9.74 24.02 26.54
C ARG A 89 9.67 24.49 25.10
N VAL A 90 10.45 25.52 24.77
CA VAL A 90 10.52 26.08 23.42
C VAL A 90 11.91 25.88 22.85
N VAL A 91 11.99 25.32 21.64
CA VAL A 91 13.24 25.20 20.89
C VAL A 91 13.09 25.97 19.59
N ARG A 92 13.98 26.95 19.39
CA ARG A 92 14.04 27.74 18.17
C ARG A 92 14.90 27.02 17.13
N GLN A 93 14.36 26.88 15.92
CA GLN A 93 15.05 26.26 14.80
C GLN A 93 14.98 27.16 13.57
N GLN A 94 16.11 27.40 12.93
CA GLN A 94 16.16 28.13 11.65
C GLN A 94 15.73 27.20 10.52
N TYR A 95 14.93 27.72 9.60
CA TYR A 95 14.47 26.99 8.43
C TYR A 95 15.69 26.59 7.59
N PRO A 96 15.78 25.34 7.10
CA PRO A 96 16.90 24.91 6.29
C PRO A 96 17.02 25.77 5.04
N SER A 97 18.22 26.30 4.79
CA SER A 97 18.54 27.03 3.56
C SER A 97 19.67 26.32 2.82
N GLN A 98 19.92 26.68 1.57
CA GLN A 98 20.90 26.01 0.71
C GLN A 98 22.13 26.87 0.50
N THR A 99 23.30 26.24 0.50
CA THR A 99 24.55 26.88 0.14
C THR A 99 25.53 25.87 -0.46
N VAL A 100 26.64 26.39 -0.99
CA VAL A 100 27.70 25.58 -1.57
C VAL A 100 28.81 25.37 -0.55
N PHE A 101 29.04 24.11 -0.21
CA PHE A 101 30.20 23.67 0.56
C PHE A 101 31.29 23.16 -0.39
N THR A 102 32.53 23.29 0.06
CA THR A 102 33.73 22.93 -0.67
C THR A 102 34.59 21.98 0.15
N ALA A 103 35.24 21.06 -0.56
CA ALA A 103 36.26 20.14 -0.08
C ALA A 103 37.40 20.15 -1.12
N PRO A 104 38.58 19.57 -0.86
CA PRO A 104 39.68 19.57 -1.83
C PRO A 104 39.22 19.06 -3.21
N ASN A 105 39.26 19.93 -4.23
CA ASN A 105 38.83 19.67 -5.62
C ASN A 105 37.33 19.35 -5.83
N HIS A 106 36.49 19.48 -4.81
CA HIS A 106 35.05 19.21 -4.91
C HIS A 106 34.21 20.35 -4.33
N LEU A 107 33.06 20.57 -4.94
CA LEU A 107 32.05 21.51 -4.46
C LEU A 107 30.67 20.89 -4.60
N ALA A 108 29.84 21.08 -3.60
CA ALA A 108 28.51 20.50 -3.55
C ALA A 108 27.54 21.48 -2.88
N GLU A 109 26.37 21.62 -3.48
CA GLU A 109 25.25 22.29 -2.85
C GLU A 109 24.60 21.36 -1.82
N ALA A 110 24.33 21.92 -0.63
CA ALA A 110 23.69 21.23 0.47
C ALA A 110 22.74 22.18 1.22
N SER A 111 21.66 21.61 1.73
CA SER A 111 20.85 22.27 2.76
C SER A 111 21.65 22.32 4.06
N TYR A 112 21.60 23.42 4.79
CA TYR A 112 22.20 23.54 6.11
C TYR A 112 21.13 23.81 7.17
N LEU A 113 21.31 23.21 8.34
CA LEU A 113 20.45 23.34 9.50
C LEU A 113 21.28 23.90 10.65
N VAL A 114 20.98 25.13 11.09
CA VAL A 114 21.62 25.73 12.26
C VAL A 114 20.82 25.34 13.49
N THR A 115 21.39 24.52 14.37
CA THR A 115 20.68 24.03 15.56
C THR A 115 21.56 24.06 16.80
N GLY A 116 20.97 24.34 17.96
CA GLY A 116 21.68 24.38 19.24
C GLY A 116 21.89 23.00 19.86
N ASN A 117 21.09 22.01 19.47
CA ASN A 117 21.12 20.67 20.07
C ASN A 117 20.72 19.58 19.07
N LEU A 118 21.70 19.04 18.35
CA LEU A 118 21.47 17.88 17.47
C LEU A 118 21.16 16.65 18.33
N GLY A 119 19.95 16.12 18.20
CA GLY A 119 19.45 14.99 19.00
C GLY A 119 18.39 15.39 20.03
N ASP A 120 17.97 16.66 20.07
CA ASP A 120 16.79 17.09 20.81
C ASP A 120 15.55 16.31 20.32
N PRO A 121 14.80 15.64 21.21
CA PRO A 121 13.58 14.95 20.83
C PRO A 121 12.58 15.83 20.06
N LEU A 122 12.52 17.14 20.36
CA LEU A 122 11.63 18.07 19.69
C LEU A 122 11.97 18.24 18.20
N LEU A 123 13.26 18.25 17.86
CA LEU A 123 13.78 18.47 16.50
C LEU A 123 14.06 17.17 15.74
N ARG A 124 13.55 16.03 16.22
CA ARG A 124 13.84 14.71 15.61
C ARG A 124 13.35 14.54 14.17
N ALA A 125 12.45 15.40 13.70
CA ALA A 125 12.00 15.44 12.31
C ALA A 125 13.02 16.12 11.37
N GLU A 126 13.81 17.05 11.88
CA GLU A 126 14.74 17.88 11.09
C GLU A 126 16.05 17.15 10.81
N ALA A 127 16.68 16.61 11.85
CA ALA A 127 17.94 15.90 11.73
C ALA A 127 18.16 14.89 12.87
N GLN A 128 18.62 13.70 12.51
CA GLN A 128 19.00 12.66 13.46
C GLN A 128 20.47 12.29 13.30
N LEU A 129 21.19 12.23 14.42
CA LEU A 129 22.55 11.72 14.45
C LEU A 129 22.53 10.20 14.20
N LYS A 130 23.21 9.77 13.13
CA LYS A 130 23.32 8.37 12.72
C LYS A 130 24.59 7.72 13.28
N SER A 131 25.72 8.43 13.22
CA SER A 131 27.03 7.96 13.71
C SER A 131 27.94 9.14 14.08
N GLY A 132 28.98 8.88 14.87
CA GLY A 132 29.88 9.92 15.37
C GLY A 132 29.32 10.67 16.58
N ARG A 133 29.66 11.95 16.73
CA ARG A 133 29.23 12.81 17.84
C ARG A 133 28.46 14.02 17.30
N ALA A 134 27.55 14.57 18.12
CA ALA A 134 26.93 15.86 17.84
C ALA A 134 28.01 16.97 17.71
N PRO A 135 27.88 17.88 16.73
CA PRO A 135 28.90 18.88 16.47
C PRO A 135 28.97 19.91 17.60
N GLY A 136 30.19 20.26 18.01
CA GLY A 136 30.48 21.42 18.86
C GLY A 136 31.05 22.61 18.07
N ASP A 137 31.60 23.60 18.75
CA ASP A 137 32.17 24.78 18.11
C ASP A 137 33.28 24.43 17.10
N GLY A 138 33.15 24.91 15.86
CA GLY A 138 34.08 24.61 14.76
C GLY A 138 33.92 23.21 14.15
N GLU A 139 32.91 22.44 14.61
CA GLU A 139 32.55 21.14 14.06
C GLU A 139 31.19 21.18 13.36
N VAL A 140 30.95 20.22 12.48
CA VAL A 140 29.68 20.01 11.77
C VAL A 140 29.33 18.53 11.72
N ALA A 141 28.05 18.22 11.52
CA ALA A 141 27.62 16.89 11.11
C ALA A 141 27.07 16.96 9.69
N ILE A 142 27.36 15.96 8.85
CA ILE A 142 26.97 15.97 7.43
C ILE A 142 26.14 14.75 7.07
N SER A 143 25.36 14.82 5.98
CA SER A 143 24.71 13.63 5.45
C SER A 143 25.66 12.73 4.66
N PRO A 144 25.38 11.41 4.60
CA PRO A 144 26.14 10.50 3.76
C PRO A 144 26.17 10.96 2.30
N LYS A 145 25.06 11.50 1.79
CA LYS A 145 24.99 12.00 0.42
C LYS A 145 25.95 13.16 0.17
N LEU A 146 26.10 14.05 1.15
CA LEU A 146 27.04 15.16 1.01
C LEU A 146 28.48 14.67 1.04
N ALA A 147 28.81 13.72 1.91
CA ALA A 147 30.13 13.09 1.93
C ALA A 147 30.49 12.50 0.55
N ASP A 148 29.56 11.77 -0.07
CA ASP A 148 29.73 11.24 -1.44
C ASP A 148 29.95 12.35 -2.48
N LYS A 149 29.13 13.42 -2.44
CA LYS A 149 29.24 14.53 -3.40
C LYS A 149 30.54 15.32 -3.26
N LEU A 150 31.06 15.44 -2.04
CA LEU A 150 32.32 16.12 -1.74
C LEU A 150 33.54 15.20 -1.91
N GLY A 151 33.34 13.94 -2.29
CA GLY A 151 34.44 12.98 -2.49
C GLY A 151 35.23 12.71 -1.21
N LEU A 152 34.56 12.74 -0.05
CA LEU A 152 35.21 12.50 1.23
C LEU A 152 35.50 11.00 1.43
N ASP A 153 36.60 10.69 2.12
CA ASP A 153 36.96 9.30 2.41
C ASP A 153 35.98 8.66 3.41
N GLY A 154 35.41 7.51 3.04
CA GLY A 154 34.49 6.75 3.87
C GLY A 154 33.23 7.55 4.24
N ASP A 155 32.91 7.62 5.53
CA ASP A 155 31.80 8.42 6.03
C ASP A 155 32.13 9.93 6.07
N GLY A 156 33.38 10.34 5.82
CA GLY A 156 33.81 11.74 5.87
C GLY A 156 34.03 12.30 7.28
N ILE A 157 33.89 11.50 8.35
CA ILE A 157 34.20 11.91 9.73
C ILE A 157 35.69 12.21 9.84
N GLY A 158 36.02 13.38 10.40
CA GLY A 158 37.38 13.88 10.55
C GLY A 158 37.85 14.79 9.41
N SER A 159 37.16 14.77 8.26
CA SER A 159 37.42 15.65 7.13
C SER A 159 37.05 17.10 7.44
N THR A 160 37.60 18.03 6.67
CA THR A 160 37.27 19.46 6.78
C THR A 160 36.47 19.89 5.55
N ILE A 161 35.36 20.58 5.79
CA ILE A 161 34.57 21.23 4.74
C ILE A 161 34.62 22.74 4.96
N ALA A 162 34.46 23.52 3.88
CA ALA A 162 34.50 24.97 3.94
C ALA A 162 33.44 25.63 3.07
N LEU A 163 33.04 26.84 3.43
CA LEU A 163 32.28 27.73 2.56
C LEU A 163 33.21 28.40 1.55
N ARG A 164 32.62 29.05 0.54
CA ARG A 164 33.36 29.78 -0.51
C ARG A 164 34.21 30.94 0.02
N ASP A 165 33.84 31.49 1.18
CA ASP A 165 34.55 32.58 1.86
C ASP A 165 35.81 32.09 2.63
N GLY A 166 36.05 30.79 2.68
CA GLY A 166 37.17 30.17 3.39
C GLY A 166 36.85 29.76 4.84
N THR A 167 35.65 30.05 5.35
CA THR A 167 35.21 29.61 6.68
C THR A 167 35.07 28.10 6.67
N SER A 168 35.82 27.41 7.53
CA SER A 168 35.91 25.94 7.53
C SER A 168 35.50 25.32 8.87
N ALA A 169 35.03 24.08 8.81
CA ALA A 169 34.64 23.28 9.96
C ALA A 169 34.99 21.81 9.77
N LYS A 170 35.25 21.12 10.89
CA LYS A 170 35.59 19.69 10.89
C LYS A 170 34.34 18.84 11.03
N VAL A 171 34.25 17.77 10.24
CA VAL A 171 33.16 16.80 10.32
C VAL A 171 33.34 15.94 11.58
N SER A 172 32.39 16.01 12.51
CA SER A 172 32.39 15.29 13.79
C SER A 172 31.43 14.10 13.83
N GLY A 173 30.44 14.08 12.93
CA GLY A 173 29.43 13.03 12.87
C GLY A 173 28.62 13.06 11.59
N ILE A 174 27.73 12.07 11.47
CA ILE A 174 26.83 11.90 10.34
C ILE A 174 25.41 12.14 10.79
N ALA A 175 24.78 13.16 10.23
CA ALA A 175 23.39 13.51 10.45
C ALA A 175 22.56 13.14 9.21
N ARG A 176 21.34 12.67 9.40
CA ARG A 176 20.41 12.42 8.30
C ARG A 176 19.10 13.14 8.54
N ASP A 177 18.52 13.64 7.47
CA ASP A 177 17.10 13.95 7.40
C ASP A 177 16.33 12.62 7.31
N PRO A 178 15.43 12.30 8.25
CA PRO A 178 14.64 11.07 8.22
C PRO A 178 13.65 11.01 7.04
N PHE A 179 13.28 12.15 6.43
CA PHE A 179 12.34 12.26 5.32
C PHE A 179 13.01 12.63 3.99
N CYS A 180 14.35 12.68 3.95
CA CYS A 180 15.09 12.77 2.70
C CYS A 180 16.49 12.14 2.81
N LEU A 181 16.56 10.82 2.63
CA LEU A 181 17.81 10.04 2.77
C LEU A 181 18.87 10.40 1.70
N SER A 182 18.45 10.93 0.56
CA SER A 182 19.31 11.39 -0.53
C SER A 182 19.54 12.90 -0.52
N CYS A 183 19.08 13.63 0.50
CA CYS A 183 19.39 15.04 0.64
C CYS A 183 20.82 15.26 1.15
N ALA A 184 21.49 16.25 0.56
CA ALA A 184 22.75 16.76 1.09
C ALA A 184 22.42 17.72 2.25
N LEU A 185 22.81 17.36 3.46
CA LEU A 185 22.53 18.12 4.69
C LEU A 185 23.84 18.42 5.43
N VAL A 186 23.95 19.63 5.98
CA VAL A 186 24.97 20.03 6.97
C VAL A 186 24.27 20.55 8.22
N VAL A 187 24.51 19.92 9.35
CA VAL A 187 24.06 20.42 10.66
C VAL A 187 25.18 21.21 11.30
N VAL A 188 24.89 22.46 11.63
CA VAL A 188 25.83 23.46 12.15
C VAL A 188 25.38 23.91 13.54
N PRO A 189 26.26 23.92 14.55
CA PRO A 189 25.94 24.44 15.87
C PRO A 189 25.62 25.93 15.84
N THR A 190 24.56 26.32 16.55
CA THR A 190 24.25 27.73 16.79
C THR A 190 25.40 28.44 17.51
N GLY A 191 25.74 29.67 17.09
CA GLY A 191 26.83 30.45 17.68
C GLY A 191 28.22 30.15 17.12
N SER A 192 28.37 29.16 16.26
CA SER A 192 29.63 28.87 15.57
C SER A 192 29.99 29.94 14.52
N ALA A 193 31.28 30.09 14.21
CA ALA A 193 31.74 30.99 13.15
C ALA A 193 31.11 30.65 11.78
N LEU A 194 30.89 29.36 11.52
CA LEU A 194 30.21 28.88 10.32
C LEU A 194 28.74 29.31 10.29
N ALA A 195 28.01 29.20 11.41
CA ALA A 195 26.63 29.68 11.49
C ALA A 195 26.53 31.19 11.22
N THR A 196 27.46 31.99 11.76
CA THR A 196 27.52 33.43 11.51
C THR A 196 27.79 33.74 10.03
N ALA A 197 28.72 33.02 9.40
CA ALA A 197 29.02 33.18 7.97
C ALA A 197 27.81 32.82 7.09
N LEU A 198 27.12 31.71 7.39
CA LEU A 198 25.90 31.29 6.71
C LEU A 198 24.79 32.34 6.81
N ASN A 199 24.57 32.85 8.02
CA ASN A 199 23.53 33.84 8.31
C ASN A 199 23.86 35.23 7.75
N SER A 200 25.13 35.56 7.52
CA SER A 200 25.52 36.83 6.90
C SER A 200 25.09 36.92 5.42
N GLY A 201 24.96 35.79 4.74
CA GLY A 201 24.56 35.71 3.34
C GLY A 201 23.05 35.85 3.09
N THR A 202 22.22 35.78 4.12
CA THR A 202 20.75 35.77 4.00
C THR A 202 20.12 37.16 4.11
N ASN A 203 20.91 38.24 4.17
CA ASN A 203 20.44 39.63 4.33
C ASN A 203 19.45 39.82 5.50
N GLY A 204 19.55 38.98 6.54
CA GLY A 204 18.65 39.00 7.71
C GLY A 204 17.30 38.29 7.51
N ALA A 205 16.99 37.78 6.31
CA ALA A 205 15.79 36.96 6.07
C ALA A 205 16.06 35.51 6.48
N ILE A 206 16.02 35.24 7.78
CA ILE A 206 16.11 33.89 8.33
C ILE A 206 14.73 33.53 8.87
N ASP A 207 14.01 32.70 8.13
CA ASP A 207 12.78 32.11 8.63
C ASP A 207 13.12 31.16 9.79
N GLU A 208 12.38 31.25 10.88
CA GLU A 208 12.58 30.46 12.09
C GLU A 208 11.25 29.84 12.51
N THR A 209 11.29 28.59 12.94
CA THR A 209 10.14 27.88 13.51
C THR A 209 10.44 27.56 14.96
N TYR A 210 9.48 27.81 15.83
CA TYR A 210 9.56 27.46 17.24
C TYR A 210 8.82 26.14 17.48
N TYR A 211 9.56 25.14 17.93
CA TYR A 211 9.04 23.84 18.33
C TYR A 211 8.70 23.88 19.82
N VAL A 212 7.46 23.58 20.18
CA VAL A 212 6.94 23.73 21.55
C VAL A 212 6.50 22.39 22.12
N ASP A 213 7.01 22.06 23.30
CA ASP A 213 6.55 20.98 24.17
C ASP A 213 5.57 21.56 25.19
N LEU A 214 4.38 21.00 25.31
CA LEU A 214 3.34 21.47 26.22
C LEU A 214 3.23 20.56 27.46
N PRO A 215 2.79 21.08 28.62
CA PRO A 215 2.57 20.26 29.80
C PRO A 215 1.54 19.14 29.54
N ALA A 216 1.70 18.00 30.21
CA ALA A 216 0.86 16.82 29.98
C ALA A 216 -0.62 17.01 30.38
N ASP A 217 -0.93 18.00 31.23
CA ASP A 217 -2.27 18.38 31.67
C ASP A 217 -2.92 19.49 30.82
N TYR A 218 -2.30 19.82 29.69
CA TYR A 218 -2.79 20.81 28.74
C TYR A 218 -4.20 20.46 28.21
N ASP A 219 -5.13 21.41 28.37
CA ASP A 219 -6.54 21.27 27.97
C ASP A 219 -6.89 22.06 26.69
N ASP A 220 -8.03 21.72 26.08
CA ASP A 220 -8.54 22.42 24.88
C ASP A 220 -8.81 23.92 25.11
N ALA A 221 -9.03 24.34 26.38
CA ALA A 221 -9.20 25.74 26.73
C ALA A 221 -7.86 26.51 26.60
N THR A 222 -6.74 25.88 26.94
CA THR A 222 -5.39 26.42 26.75
C THR A 222 -5.00 26.46 25.27
N ALA A 223 -5.52 25.54 24.44
CA ALA A 223 -5.43 25.63 22.98
C ALA A 223 -6.13 26.87 22.41
N GLY A 224 -7.29 27.24 22.97
CA GLY A 224 -7.96 28.50 22.66
C GLY A 224 -7.12 29.73 23.01
N ARG A 225 -6.32 29.69 24.10
CA ARG A 225 -5.39 30.77 24.48
C ARG A 225 -4.16 30.82 23.57
N LEU A 226 -3.66 29.68 23.10
CA LEU A 226 -2.61 29.64 22.08
C LEU A 226 -3.11 30.22 20.75
N GLY A 227 -4.41 30.09 20.45
CA GLY A 227 -5.06 30.84 19.38
C GLY A 227 -5.01 32.36 19.56
N GLN A 228 -4.93 32.89 20.79
CA GLN A 228 -4.75 34.32 21.07
C GLN A 228 -3.32 34.80 20.78
N LEU A 229 -2.34 33.90 20.59
CA LEU A 229 -1.05 34.29 20.00
C LEU A 229 -1.22 34.84 18.57
N SER A 230 -2.34 34.56 17.87
CA SER A 230 -2.60 35.18 16.57
C SER A 230 -2.62 36.71 16.60
N ASP A 231 -2.87 37.33 17.76
CA ASP A 231 -2.73 38.79 17.95
C ASP A 231 -1.28 39.28 17.82
N LEU A 232 -0.29 38.38 17.93
CA LEU A 232 1.14 38.66 17.78
C LEU A 232 1.66 38.41 16.35
N ASP A 233 0.77 38.29 15.36
CA ASP A 233 1.12 38.00 13.96
C ASP A 233 2.02 36.75 13.84
N VAL A 234 1.60 35.67 14.51
CA VAL A 234 2.23 34.35 14.42
C VAL A 234 1.22 33.31 13.94
N TYR A 235 1.72 32.33 13.21
CA TYR A 235 0.95 31.17 12.77
C TYR A 235 1.26 29.98 13.67
N VAL A 236 0.26 29.55 14.45
CA VAL A 236 0.36 28.42 15.37
C VAL A 236 -0.28 27.20 14.73
N GLN A 237 0.49 26.11 14.63
CA GLN A 237 -0.01 24.80 14.26
C GLN A 237 0.06 23.88 15.46
N MET A 238 -1.02 23.14 15.72
CA MET A 238 -1.07 22.16 16.80
C MET A 238 -0.99 20.75 16.24
N ARG A 239 -0.24 19.89 16.90
CA ARG A 239 -0.09 18.48 16.48
C ARG A 239 -1.40 17.72 16.54
N ASN A 240 -2.26 17.97 17.53
CA ASN A 240 -3.55 17.30 17.68
C ASN A 240 -4.61 17.79 16.67
N GLN A 241 -4.50 19.03 16.18
CA GLN A 241 -5.38 19.61 15.15
C GLN A 241 -4.82 19.40 13.75
N TYR A 242 -3.62 18.86 13.63
CA TYR A 242 -3.04 18.49 12.34
C TYR A 242 -3.79 17.27 11.79
N SER A 243 -4.89 17.59 11.11
CA SER A 243 -5.73 16.65 10.40
C SER A 243 -4.98 16.17 9.18
N SER A 244 -4.28 15.07 9.34
CA SER A 244 -3.74 14.30 8.25
C SER A 244 -4.79 13.29 7.79
N TYR A 245 -4.99 13.25 6.48
CA TYR A 245 -6.17 12.66 5.84
C TYR A 245 -6.02 11.13 5.76
N GLU A 246 -6.55 10.42 6.76
CA GLU A 246 -6.55 8.96 6.77
C GLU A 246 -7.76 8.41 5.99
N ILE A 247 -7.53 7.89 4.79
CA ILE A 247 -8.62 7.32 3.98
C ILE A 247 -8.98 5.93 4.52
N GLY A 248 -10.05 5.88 5.29
CA GLY A 248 -10.79 4.65 5.52
C GLY A 248 -11.75 4.35 4.37
N LEU A 249 -12.16 3.08 4.22
CA LEU A 249 -13.23 2.67 3.29
C LEU A 249 -14.55 3.49 3.41
N GLY A 250 -14.74 4.25 4.49
CA GLY A 250 -15.91 5.07 4.75
C GLY A 250 -15.88 6.51 4.23
N ASP A 251 -14.74 7.03 3.74
CA ASP A 251 -14.58 8.48 3.46
C ASP A 251 -14.24 8.82 2.00
N LEU A 252 -14.71 7.98 1.06
CA LEU A 252 -14.49 8.11 -0.39
C LEU A 252 -15.04 9.41 -1.01
N GLY A 253 -15.78 10.23 -0.24
CA GLY A 253 -16.39 11.47 -0.72
C GLY A 253 -15.48 12.70 -0.71
N ARG A 254 -14.27 12.64 -0.11
CA ARG A 254 -13.38 13.80 0.08
C ARG A 254 -11.90 13.58 -0.30
N ALA A 255 -11.61 12.53 -1.08
CA ALA A 255 -10.23 12.12 -1.39
C ALA A 255 -9.52 13.00 -2.43
N SER A 256 -8.21 13.22 -2.24
CA SER A 256 -7.34 13.89 -3.22
C SER A 256 -7.18 13.05 -4.50
N GLU A 257 -6.79 13.68 -5.60
CA GLU A 257 -6.62 13.01 -6.90
C GLU A 257 -5.54 11.91 -6.85
N ASP A 258 -4.45 12.14 -6.10
CA ASP A 258 -3.38 11.16 -5.95
C ASP A 258 -3.79 9.97 -5.08
N ASP A 259 -4.66 10.20 -4.11
CA ASP A 259 -5.23 9.16 -3.26
C ASP A 259 -6.22 8.27 -4.01
N LEU A 260 -7.04 8.87 -4.86
CA LEU A 260 -7.99 8.17 -5.73
C LEU A 260 -7.25 7.26 -6.72
N LYS A 261 -6.12 7.73 -7.28
CA LYS A 261 -5.25 6.91 -8.14
C LYS A 261 -4.63 5.74 -7.39
N ALA A 262 -4.15 5.96 -6.17
CA ALA A 262 -3.59 4.89 -5.34
C ALA A 262 -4.65 3.85 -4.97
N ALA A 263 -5.82 4.27 -4.50
CA ALA A 263 -6.95 3.39 -4.19
C ALA A 263 -7.41 2.59 -5.42
N ALA A 264 -7.46 3.20 -6.60
CA ALA A 264 -7.76 2.52 -7.86
C ALA A 264 -6.71 1.45 -8.20
N LEU A 265 -5.42 1.72 -8.01
CA LEU A 265 -4.34 0.75 -8.21
C LEU A 265 -4.45 -0.42 -7.23
N VAL A 266 -4.67 -0.16 -5.94
CA VAL A 266 -4.86 -1.23 -4.93
C VAL A 266 -6.07 -2.09 -5.30
N THR A 267 -7.18 -1.45 -5.66
CA THR A 267 -8.43 -2.13 -6.06
C THR A 267 -8.18 -3.02 -7.27
N LEU A 268 -7.48 -2.51 -8.30
CA LEU A 268 -7.20 -3.25 -9.53
C LEU A 268 -6.26 -4.44 -9.27
N VAL A 269 -5.19 -4.24 -8.50
CA VAL A 269 -4.25 -5.32 -8.12
C VAL A 269 -4.96 -6.40 -7.29
N ALA A 270 -5.74 -6.00 -6.28
CA ALA A 270 -6.48 -6.92 -5.44
C ALA A 270 -7.56 -7.68 -6.23
N GLY A 271 -8.29 -6.99 -7.10
CA GLY A 271 -9.33 -7.58 -7.93
C GLY A 271 -8.79 -8.53 -9.00
N LEU A 272 -7.67 -8.20 -9.63
CA LEU A 272 -6.98 -9.08 -10.58
C LEU A 272 -6.41 -10.31 -9.86
N GLY A 273 -5.77 -10.11 -8.70
CA GLY A 273 -5.28 -11.20 -7.87
C GLY A 273 -6.41 -12.15 -7.43
N LEU A 274 -7.56 -11.61 -7.01
CA LEU A 274 -8.76 -12.38 -6.69
C LEU A 274 -9.23 -13.23 -7.89
N LEU A 275 -9.24 -12.64 -9.09
CA LEU A 275 -9.62 -13.33 -10.31
C LEU A 275 -8.66 -14.50 -10.61
N GLU A 276 -7.35 -14.31 -10.46
CA GLU A 276 -6.36 -15.38 -10.58
C GLU A 276 -6.60 -16.51 -9.58
N VAL A 277 -6.87 -16.18 -8.31
CA VAL A 277 -7.23 -17.18 -7.29
C VAL A 277 -8.43 -17.98 -7.73
N VAL A 278 -9.54 -17.33 -8.12
CA VAL A 278 -10.78 -18.03 -8.46
C VAL A 278 -10.57 -18.99 -9.63
N LEU A 279 -9.82 -18.57 -10.65
CA LEU A 279 -9.53 -19.39 -11.83
C LEU A 279 -8.66 -20.60 -11.48
N LEU A 280 -7.52 -20.36 -10.85
CA LEU A 280 -6.56 -21.41 -10.53
C LEU A 280 -7.09 -22.33 -9.42
N ALA A 281 -7.80 -21.78 -8.42
CA ALA A 281 -8.31 -22.54 -7.28
C ALA A 281 -9.49 -23.39 -7.74
N GLY A 282 -10.35 -22.83 -8.60
CA GLY A 282 -11.44 -23.56 -9.22
C GLY A 282 -10.94 -24.82 -9.93
N THR A 283 -9.85 -24.74 -10.70
CA THR A 283 -9.26 -25.92 -11.35
C THR A 283 -8.65 -26.90 -10.35
N ALA A 284 -7.92 -26.42 -9.34
CA ALA A 284 -7.33 -27.26 -8.29
C ALA A 284 -8.40 -28.01 -7.47
N PHE A 285 -9.50 -27.33 -7.12
CA PHE A 285 -10.65 -27.91 -6.43
C PHE A 285 -11.43 -28.87 -7.32
N ALA A 286 -11.64 -28.56 -8.60
CA ALA A 286 -12.31 -29.45 -9.54
C ALA A 286 -11.54 -30.77 -9.75
N VAL A 287 -10.21 -30.68 -9.88
CA VAL A 287 -9.32 -31.86 -9.93
C VAL A 287 -9.34 -32.62 -8.60
N GLY A 288 -9.36 -31.90 -7.48
CA GLY A 288 -9.46 -32.47 -6.13
C GLY A 288 -10.75 -33.26 -5.90
N ALA A 289 -11.90 -32.69 -6.25
CA ALA A 289 -13.20 -33.30 -6.09
C ALA A 289 -13.35 -34.57 -6.94
N ARG A 290 -12.71 -34.63 -8.12
CA ARG A 290 -12.65 -35.87 -8.90
C ARG A 290 -11.94 -37.00 -8.16
N ARG A 291 -10.82 -36.70 -7.49
CA ARG A 291 -10.06 -37.70 -6.73
C ARG A 291 -10.82 -38.19 -5.49
N GLN A 292 -11.71 -37.37 -4.94
CA GLN A 292 -12.55 -37.67 -3.77
C GLN A 292 -13.92 -38.24 -4.05
N THR A 293 -14.25 -38.48 -5.32
CA THR A 293 -15.57 -39.00 -5.73
C THR A 293 -15.92 -40.29 -5.00
N ARG A 294 -14.92 -41.16 -4.76
CA ARG A 294 -15.11 -42.45 -4.08
C ARG A 294 -15.36 -42.29 -2.58
N ASP A 295 -14.65 -41.38 -1.91
CA ASP A 295 -14.86 -41.08 -0.48
C ASP A 295 -16.25 -40.46 -0.24
N LEU A 296 -16.65 -39.54 -1.12
CA LEU A 296 -18.00 -38.95 -1.12
C LEU A 296 -19.07 -40.02 -1.42
N GLY A 297 -18.79 -40.94 -2.34
CA GLY A 297 -19.66 -42.08 -2.63
C GLY A 297 -19.84 -43.05 -1.45
N MET A 298 -18.81 -43.21 -0.61
CA MET A 298 -18.92 -44.01 0.61
C MET A 298 -19.80 -43.33 1.67
N ILE A 299 -19.73 -42.00 1.80
CA ILE A 299 -20.59 -41.23 2.71
C ILE A 299 -22.05 -41.35 2.29
N SER A 300 -22.34 -41.25 0.99
CA SER A 300 -23.71 -41.39 0.49
C SER A 300 -24.23 -42.83 0.56
N ALA A 301 -23.38 -43.84 0.37
CA ALA A 301 -23.75 -45.25 0.56
C ALA A 301 -24.14 -45.58 2.01
N GLN A 302 -23.63 -44.83 2.99
CA GLN A 302 -23.99 -44.96 4.41
C GLN A 302 -25.23 -44.12 4.80
N GLY A 303 -25.97 -43.57 3.82
CA GLY A 303 -27.18 -42.77 4.05
C GLY A 303 -26.95 -41.26 4.13
N GLY A 304 -25.77 -40.76 3.77
CA GLY A 304 -25.49 -39.32 3.73
C GLY A 304 -26.33 -38.58 2.68
N SER A 305 -26.98 -37.49 3.07
CA SER A 305 -27.81 -36.70 2.16
C SER A 305 -26.98 -35.85 1.17
N PRO A 306 -27.55 -35.41 0.04
CA PRO A 306 -26.93 -34.40 -0.85
C PRO A 306 -26.46 -33.14 -0.13
N GLY A 307 -27.17 -32.74 0.94
CA GLY A 307 -26.80 -31.61 1.78
C GLY A 307 -25.54 -31.86 2.61
N ASP A 308 -25.35 -33.08 3.11
CA ASP A 308 -24.19 -33.44 3.92
C ASP A 308 -22.91 -33.51 3.08
N LEU A 309 -23.02 -34.04 1.85
CA LEU A 309 -21.94 -34.00 0.86
C LEU A 309 -21.50 -32.56 0.56
N ARG A 310 -22.47 -31.67 0.32
CA ARG A 310 -22.20 -30.24 0.07
C ARG A 310 -21.51 -29.58 1.27
N ARG A 311 -21.99 -29.84 2.49
CA ARG A 311 -21.40 -29.30 3.73
C ARG A 311 -19.95 -29.75 3.92
N VAL A 312 -19.63 -31.01 3.60
CA VAL A 312 -18.24 -31.52 3.68
C VAL A 312 -17.33 -30.77 2.71
N VAL A 313 -17.76 -30.61 1.45
CA VAL A 313 -16.94 -29.92 0.44
C VAL A 313 -16.79 -28.43 0.72
N LEU A 314 -17.88 -27.76 1.13
CA LEU A 314 -17.82 -26.35 1.55
C LEU A 314 -16.96 -26.16 2.80
N ALA A 315 -16.99 -27.10 3.75
CA ALA A 315 -16.12 -27.04 4.93
C ALA A 315 -14.64 -27.17 4.57
N GLN A 316 -14.29 -27.93 3.52
CA GLN A 316 -12.91 -27.95 2.98
C GLN A 316 -12.52 -26.60 2.37
N GLY A 317 -13.42 -26.01 1.57
CA GLY A 317 -13.23 -24.66 1.02
C GLY A 317 -13.02 -23.61 2.10
N LEU A 318 -13.87 -23.62 3.13
CA LEU A 318 -13.78 -22.73 4.29
C LEU A 318 -12.46 -22.90 5.06
N LEU A 319 -12.07 -24.14 5.37
CA LEU A 319 -10.85 -24.42 6.11
C LEU A 319 -9.60 -23.95 5.35
N LEU A 320 -9.51 -24.30 4.06
CA LEU A 320 -8.36 -23.93 3.23
C LEU A 320 -8.34 -22.42 2.95
N GLY A 321 -9.52 -21.81 2.75
CA GLY A 321 -9.66 -20.36 2.61
C GLY A 321 -9.24 -19.60 3.86
N LEU A 322 -9.63 -20.07 5.04
CA LEU A 322 -9.21 -19.46 6.32
C LEU A 322 -7.70 -19.57 6.54
N ILE A 323 -7.11 -20.74 6.28
CA ILE A 323 -5.66 -20.93 6.41
C ILE A 323 -4.92 -20.04 5.40
N GLY A 324 -5.37 -20.03 4.14
CA GLY A 324 -4.79 -19.19 3.09
C GLY A 324 -4.90 -17.69 3.39
N ALA A 325 -6.05 -17.24 3.89
CA ALA A 325 -6.27 -15.85 4.26
C ALA A 325 -5.38 -15.42 5.44
N VAL A 326 -5.35 -16.19 6.52
CA VAL A 326 -4.53 -15.87 7.70
C VAL A 326 -3.04 -15.89 7.34
N ALA A 327 -2.58 -16.92 6.61
CA ALA A 327 -1.20 -17.01 6.16
C ALA A 327 -0.85 -15.89 5.17
N GLY A 328 -1.80 -15.50 4.31
CA GLY A 328 -1.66 -14.39 3.37
C GLY A 328 -1.48 -13.06 4.09
N VAL A 329 -2.37 -12.73 5.04
CA VAL A 329 -2.26 -11.51 5.86
C VAL A 329 -0.92 -11.48 6.60
N ALA A 330 -0.55 -12.59 7.25
CA ALA A 330 0.71 -12.69 7.97
C ALA A 330 1.93 -12.52 7.03
N ALA A 331 1.89 -13.11 5.83
CA ALA A 331 2.95 -12.99 4.83
C ALA A 331 3.01 -11.58 4.22
N GLY A 332 1.87 -10.91 4.02
CA GLY A 332 1.81 -9.53 3.54
C GLY A 332 2.44 -8.56 4.54
N ILE A 333 1.99 -8.62 5.80
CA ILE A 333 2.54 -7.82 6.90
C ILE A 333 4.03 -8.12 7.10
N GLY A 334 4.38 -9.40 7.24
CA GLY A 334 5.77 -9.83 7.42
C GLY A 334 6.65 -9.44 6.24
N GLY A 335 6.10 -9.46 5.02
CA GLY A 335 6.77 -9.03 3.80
C GLY A 335 7.13 -7.55 3.82
N VAL A 336 6.20 -6.67 4.22
CA VAL A 336 6.47 -5.23 4.37
C VAL A 336 7.54 -4.98 5.44
N VAL A 337 7.41 -5.63 6.60
CA VAL A 337 8.39 -5.49 7.69
C VAL A 337 9.79 -5.96 7.26
N ALA A 338 9.88 -7.09 6.55
CA ALA A 338 11.14 -7.63 6.06
C ALA A 338 11.74 -6.81 4.90
N ALA A 339 10.89 -6.21 4.06
CA ALA A 339 11.30 -5.37 2.93
C ALA A 339 11.64 -3.93 3.32
N ARG A 340 11.42 -3.53 4.59
CA ARG A 340 11.68 -2.17 5.10
C ARG A 340 12.99 -1.53 4.62
N PRO A 341 14.19 -2.15 4.75
CA PRO A 341 15.42 -1.48 4.33
C PRO A 341 15.52 -1.25 2.81
N LEU A 342 14.80 -2.04 2.01
CA LEU A 342 14.72 -1.83 0.56
C LEU A 342 13.70 -0.75 0.23
N LEU A 343 12.55 -0.75 0.91
CA LEU A 343 11.49 0.25 0.76
C LEU A 343 11.98 1.65 1.16
N GLU A 344 12.70 1.78 2.28
CA GLU A 344 13.27 3.06 2.72
C GLU A 344 14.24 3.65 1.70
N ARG A 345 15.04 2.80 1.05
CA ARG A 345 15.95 3.23 -0.04
C ARG A 345 15.21 3.61 -1.31
N ALA A 346 14.16 2.87 -1.65
CA ALA A 346 13.36 3.13 -2.85
C ALA A 346 12.52 4.42 -2.72
N ASN A 347 11.95 4.65 -1.54
CA ASN A 347 11.11 5.81 -1.24
C ASN A 347 11.89 7.02 -0.76
N ASN A 348 13.21 6.89 -0.55
CA ASN A 348 14.09 7.96 -0.08
C ASN A 348 13.75 8.51 1.33
N GLU A 349 13.05 7.73 2.15
CA GLU A 349 12.54 8.15 3.45
C GLU A 349 12.64 7.00 4.45
N VAL A 350 12.82 7.30 5.73
CA VAL A 350 12.74 6.31 6.81
C VAL A 350 11.26 6.01 7.08
N MET A 351 10.88 4.73 7.10
CA MET A 351 9.53 4.35 7.49
C MET A 351 9.35 4.59 8.99
N VAL A 352 8.38 5.42 9.38
CA VAL A 352 8.01 5.62 10.78
C VAL A 352 6.88 4.66 11.14
N GLY A 353 7.20 3.63 11.92
CA GLY A 353 6.22 2.63 12.32
C GLY A 353 5.70 1.78 11.16
N VAL A 354 4.69 0.96 11.45
CA VAL A 354 3.90 0.22 10.46
C VAL A 354 2.44 0.35 10.88
N HIS A 355 1.61 0.88 10.00
CA HIS A 355 0.21 1.15 10.28
C HIS A 355 -0.70 0.09 9.69
N PHE A 356 -1.72 -0.32 10.44
CA PHE A 356 -2.61 -1.41 10.08
C PHE A 356 -4.07 -0.93 10.05
N GLY A 357 -4.71 -1.01 8.88
CA GLY A 357 -6.15 -0.85 8.77
C GLY A 357 -6.87 -2.14 9.14
N LEU A 358 -7.40 -2.25 10.37
CA LEU A 358 -8.08 -3.47 10.81
C LEU A 358 -9.29 -3.81 9.92
N THR A 359 -10.02 -2.80 9.48
CA THR A 359 -11.20 -2.96 8.61
C THR A 359 -10.79 -3.56 7.26
N GLU A 360 -9.75 -3.01 6.64
CA GLU A 360 -9.20 -3.39 5.34
C GLU A 360 -8.62 -4.80 5.39
N ILE A 361 -7.83 -5.10 6.43
CA ILE A 361 -7.29 -6.44 6.65
C ILE A 361 -8.43 -7.46 6.82
N VAL A 362 -9.48 -7.12 7.56
CA VAL A 362 -10.67 -7.98 7.71
C VAL A 362 -11.39 -8.16 6.37
N VAL A 363 -11.54 -7.11 5.57
CA VAL A 363 -12.15 -7.18 4.23
C VAL A 363 -11.33 -8.07 3.31
N VAL A 364 -10.01 -7.87 3.22
CA VAL A 364 -9.10 -8.67 2.40
C VAL A 364 -9.10 -10.14 2.85
N ALA A 365 -9.07 -10.39 4.16
CA ALA A 365 -9.18 -11.74 4.71
C ALA A 365 -10.53 -12.39 4.39
N ALA A 366 -11.63 -11.64 4.52
CA ALA A 366 -12.97 -12.11 4.18
C ALA A 366 -13.06 -12.48 2.68
N VAL A 367 -12.51 -11.64 1.79
CA VAL A 367 -12.42 -11.93 0.36
C VAL A 367 -11.62 -13.22 0.09
N GLY A 368 -10.48 -13.43 0.77
CA GLY A 368 -9.71 -14.68 0.67
C GLY A 368 -10.52 -15.91 1.10
N VAL A 369 -11.25 -15.83 2.21
CA VAL A 369 -12.13 -16.91 2.69
C VAL A 369 -13.28 -17.18 1.72
N LEU A 370 -13.94 -16.12 1.25
CA LEU A 370 -15.04 -16.20 0.29
C LEU A 370 -14.57 -16.80 -1.04
N SER A 371 -13.33 -16.54 -1.44
CA SER A 371 -12.70 -17.14 -2.62
C SER A 371 -12.54 -18.66 -2.48
N GLY A 372 -12.07 -19.12 -1.31
CA GLY A 372 -11.98 -20.55 -1.00
C GLY A 372 -13.34 -21.25 -1.01
N LEU A 373 -14.37 -20.59 -0.48
CA LEU A 373 -15.77 -21.07 -0.54
C LEU A 373 -16.30 -21.11 -1.97
N ALA A 374 -16.10 -20.05 -2.75
CA ALA A 374 -16.53 -19.95 -4.14
C ALA A 374 -15.88 -21.04 -5.00
N ALA A 375 -14.58 -21.28 -4.83
CA ALA A 375 -13.86 -22.34 -5.53
C ALA A 375 -14.38 -23.76 -5.16
N ALA A 376 -14.83 -23.96 -3.92
CA ALA A 376 -15.45 -25.20 -3.47
C ALA A 376 -16.93 -25.35 -3.87
N LEU A 377 -17.60 -24.27 -4.29
CA LEU A 377 -19.04 -24.27 -4.56
C LEU A 377 -19.41 -25.17 -5.75
N PHE A 378 -18.68 -25.05 -6.86
CA PHE A 378 -18.92 -25.86 -8.05
C PHE A 378 -18.74 -27.38 -7.80
N PRO A 379 -17.65 -27.84 -7.18
CA PRO A 379 -17.52 -29.25 -6.80
C PRO A 379 -18.55 -29.68 -5.75
N ALA A 380 -18.96 -28.81 -4.81
CA ALA A 380 -19.99 -29.14 -3.83
C ALA A 380 -21.35 -29.42 -4.50
N ILE A 381 -21.77 -28.56 -5.43
CA ILE A 381 -23.04 -28.72 -6.17
C ILE A 381 -23.03 -30.01 -6.97
N THR A 382 -21.93 -30.29 -7.68
CA THR A 382 -21.82 -31.50 -8.50
C THR A 382 -21.72 -32.77 -7.66
N ALA A 383 -21.05 -32.74 -6.51
CA ALA A 383 -20.99 -33.86 -5.57
C ALA A 383 -22.38 -34.28 -5.08
N GLY A 384 -23.23 -33.32 -4.71
CA GLY A 384 -24.59 -33.61 -4.24
C GLY A 384 -25.57 -34.10 -5.31
N ARG A 385 -25.21 -34.04 -6.61
CA ARG A 385 -26.06 -34.48 -7.73
C ARG A 385 -25.65 -35.84 -8.30
N ARG A 386 -24.57 -36.46 -7.83
CA ARG A 386 -24.07 -37.73 -8.36
C ARG A 386 -24.82 -38.92 -7.76
N SER A 387 -25.12 -39.91 -8.60
CA SER A 387 -25.66 -41.17 -8.11
C SER A 387 -24.58 -41.92 -7.30
N THR A 388 -25.02 -42.59 -6.23
CA THR A 388 -24.19 -43.44 -5.36
C THR A 388 -23.48 -44.53 -6.17
N VAL A 389 -24.20 -45.15 -7.10
CA VAL A 389 -23.70 -46.25 -7.93
C VAL A 389 -22.62 -45.75 -8.89
N ASP A 390 -22.82 -44.60 -9.55
CA ASP A 390 -21.83 -44.02 -10.46
C ASP A 390 -20.58 -43.55 -9.72
N ALA A 391 -20.75 -43.00 -8.51
CA ALA A 391 -19.65 -42.56 -7.66
C ALA A 391 -18.77 -43.73 -7.21
N LEU A 392 -19.37 -44.86 -6.83
CA LEU A 392 -18.65 -46.08 -6.45
C LEU A 392 -18.03 -46.80 -7.66
N ALA A 393 -18.75 -46.81 -8.79
CA ALA A 393 -18.28 -47.40 -10.04
C ALA A 393 -17.19 -46.56 -10.74
N SER A 394 -16.93 -45.33 -10.28
CA SER A 394 -15.99 -44.39 -10.90
C SER A 394 -16.24 -44.17 -12.41
N ARG A 395 -17.51 -44.33 -12.84
CA ARG A 395 -17.90 -44.11 -14.23
C ARG A 395 -18.11 -42.62 -14.44
N PHE A 396 -17.25 -41.99 -15.25
CA PHE A 396 -17.40 -40.60 -15.63
C PHE A 396 -18.41 -40.50 -16.78
N PRO A 397 -19.58 -39.87 -16.59
CA PRO A 397 -20.49 -39.60 -17.70
C PRO A 397 -19.78 -38.67 -18.68
N VAL A 398 -19.68 -39.08 -19.94
CA VAL A 398 -19.26 -38.19 -21.03
C VAL A 398 -20.42 -37.21 -21.24
N PRO A 399 -20.25 -35.88 -21.06
CA PRO A 399 -21.33 -34.95 -21.31
C PRO A 399 -21.77 -35.06 -22.78
N THR A 400 -22.99 -35.53 -23.01
CA THR A 400 -23.53 -35.77 -24.36
C THR A 400 -24.10 -34.50 -24.99
N ALA A 401 -24.41 -33.48 -24.19
CA ALA A 401 -25.07 -32.27 -24.66
C ALA A 401 -24.07 -31.19 -25.12
N ARG A 402 -23.92 -31.06 -26.44
CA ARG A 402 -23.25 -29.94 -27.10
C ARG A 402 -24.15 -28.71 -27.01
N SER A 403 -23.98 -27.86 -25.99
CA SER A 403 -24.69 -26.57 -25.95
C SER A 403 -24.21 -25.71 -27.11
N LYS A 404 -25.07 -25.54 -28.13
CA LYS A 404 -24.80 -24.70 -29.30
C LYS A 404 -24.78 -23.21 -28.94
N TRP A 405 -25.42 -22.84 -27.83
CA TRP A 405 -25.60 -21.47 -27.37
C TRP A 405 -24.46 -20.97 -26.47
N ALA A 406 -23.75 -21.88 -25.78
CA ALA A 406 -22.63 -21.52 -24.92
C ALA A 406 -21.55 -20.61 -25.58
N PRO A 407 -21.08 -20.87 -26.81
CA PRO A 407 -20.11 -19.98 -27.46
C PRO A 407 -20.68 -18.63 -27.89
N LEU A 408 -21.98 -18.57 -28.24
CA LEU A 408 -22.64 -17.31 -28.57
C LEU A 408 -22.75 -16.42 -27.32
N PHE A 409 -23.23 -16.99 -26.21
CA PHE A 409 -23.27 -16.29 -24.92
C PHE A 409 -21.86 -15.89 -24.45
N GLY A 410 -20.86 -16.75 -24.64
CA GLY A 410 -19.46 -16.44 -24.34
C GLY A 410 -18.94 -15.23 -25.13
N GLY A 411 -19.23 -15.18 -26.44
CA GLY A 411 -18.87 -14.04 -27.29
C GLY A 411 -19.55 -12.73 -26.88
N VAL A 412 -20.84 -12.79 -26.55
CA VAL A 412 -21.60 -11.61 -26.06
C VAL A 412 -21.03 -11.10 -24.72
N LEU A 413 -20.69 -12.00 -23.80
CA LEU A 413 -20.05 -11.63 -22.53
C LEU A 413 -18.70 -10.96 -22.76
N ILE A 414 -17.84 -11.52 -23.63
CA ILE A 414 -16.54 -10.91 -23.95
C ILE A 414 -16.72 -9.51 -24.53
N ALA A 415 -17.61 -9.36 -25.52
CA ALA A 415 -17.88 -8.06 -26.13
C ALA A 415 -18.40 -7.05 -25.08
N GLY A 416 -19.36 -7.46 -24.26
CA GLY A 416 -19.93 -6.63 -23.19
C GLY A 416 -18.91 -6.23 -22.13
N GLY A 417 -18.10 -7.17 -21.66
CA GLY A 417 -17.05 -6.90 -20.67
C GLY A 417 -15.95 -5.98 -21.21
N VAL A 418 -15.47 -6.20 -22.44
CA VAL A 418 -14.51 -5.30 -23.11
C VAL A 418 -15.11 -3.90 -23.29
N THR A 419 -16.36 -3.82 -23.71
CA THR A 419 -17.06 -2.53 -23.90
C THR A 419 -17.19 -1.79 -22.57
N LEU A 420 -17.56 -2.50 -21.50
CA LEU A 420 -17.67 -1.92 -20.16
C LEU A 420 -16.31 -1.40 -19.66
N SER A 421 -15.24 -2.19 -19.79
CA SER A 421 -13.90 -1.77 -19.36
C SER A 421 -13.36 -0.59 -20.17
N LEU A 422 -13.55 -0.59 -21.50
CA LEU A 422 -13.14 0.52 -22.36
C LEU A 422 -13.97 1.78 -22.11
N MET A 423 -15.28 1.64 -21.87
CA MET A 423 -16.15 2.75 -21.52
C MET A 423 -15.77 3.34 -20.17
N ALA A 424 -15.52 2.51 -19.15
CA ALA A 424 -15.06 2.97 -17.84
C ALA A 424 -13.71 3.71 -17.97
N SER A 425 -12.76 3.17 -18.73
CA SER A 425 -11.47 3.82 -19.00
C SER A 425 -11.62 5.15 -19.75
N TYR A 426 -12.55 5.23 -20.71
CA TYR A 426 -12.82 6.45 -21.47
C TYR A 426 -13.49 7.53 -20.60
N LEU A 427 -14.43 7.14 -19.74
CA LEU A 427 -15.09 8.05 -18.80
C LEU A 427 -14.16 8.52 -17.68
N MET A 428 -13.13 7.74 -17.34
CA MET A 428 -12.04 8.17 -16.46
C MET A 428 -11.09 9.17 -17.15
N SER A 429 -10.77 8.96 -18.43
CA SER A 429 -9.86 9.83 -19.19
C SER A 429 -10.51 11.10 -19.75
N GLY A 430 -11.84 11.13 -19.87
CA GLY A 430 -12.62 12.19 -20.51
C GLY A 430 -12.80 13.49 -19.73
N GLY A 431 -12.09 13.71 -18.62
CA GLY A 431 -12.18 14.94 -17.83
C GLY A 431 -11.11 15.96 -18.20
N GLY A 432 -11.27 16.65 -19.33
CA GLY A 432 -10.54 17.91 -19.50
C GLY A 432 -11.06 18.92 -18.48
N SER A 433 -10.24 19.28 -17.49
CA SER A 433 -10.53 20.37 -16.56
C SER A 433 -10.57 21.68 -17.35
N ALA A 434 -11.75 22.05 -17.85
CA ALA A 434 -11.97 23.39 -18.39
C ALA A 434 -12.21 24.32 -17.20
N ASN A 435 -11.28 25.23 -16.95
CA ASN A 435 -11.47 26.30 -15.98
C ASN A 435 -12.54 27.24 -16.54
N ALA A 436 -13.69 27.34 -15.88
CA ALA A 436 -14.72 28.30 -16.22
C ALA A 436 -14.49 29.57 -15.39
N PHE A 437 -14.29 30.70 -16.08
CA PHE A 437 -14.23 32.00 -15.43
C PHE A 437 -15.63 32.43 -15.00
N GLY A 438 -15.88 32.46 -13.69
CA GLY A 438 -17.11 32.97 -13.09
C GLY A 438 -16.87 34.30 -12.35
N PRO A 439 -17.95 35.02 -11.98
CA PRO A 439 -17.86 36.30 -11.27
C PRO A 439 -17.21 36.20 -9.87
N GLU A 440 -17.11 34.99 -9.29
CA GLU A 440 -16.46 34.73 -8.00
C GLU A 440 -15.03 34.16 -8.12
N GLY A 441 -14.47 34.08 -9.34
CA GLY A 441 -13.10 33.61 -9.59
C GLY A 441 -13.02 32.24 -10.26
N PHE A 442 -11.89 31.56 -10.04
CA PHE A 442 -11.57 30.27 -10.66
C PHE A 442 -12.46 29.16 -10.06
N THR A 443 -13.43 28.68 -10.84
CA THR A 443 -14.23 27.50 -10.44
C THR A 443 -13.86 26.32 -11.34
N PRO A 444 -13.31 25.23 -10.78
CA PRO A 444 -13.09 24.02 -11.55
C PRO A 444 -14.46 23.43 -11.96
N TYR A 445 -14.78 23.50 -13.25
CA TYR A 445 -15.97 22.86 -13.80
C TYR A 445 -15.67 21.39 -14.09
N SER A 446 -16.07 20.49 -13.20
CA SER A 446 -16.07 19.06 -13.51
C SER A 446 -17.26 18.75 -14.42
N GLY A 447 -17.01 18.40 -15.67
CA GLY A 447 -18.07 17.94 -16.58
C GLY A 447 -18.85 16.77 -15.95
N SER A 448 -20.18 16.81 -16.04
CA SER A 448 -21.16 15.89 -15.43
C SER A 448 -21.11 14.43 -15.94
N GLY A 449 -20.00 13.99 -16.53
CA GLY A 449 -19.83 12.66 -17.11
C GLY A 449 -18.54 11.94 -16.71
N ARG A 450 -17.70 12.49 -15.81
CA ARG A 450 -16.50 11.80 -15.33
C ARG A 450 -16.89 10.77 -14.26
N LEU A 451 -16.47 9.51 -14.43
CA LEU A 451 -16.53 8.53 -13.35
C LEU A 451 -15.40 8.84 -12.34
N ASP A 452 -15.69 8.74 -11.05
CA ASP A 452 -14.65 8.75 -10.02
C ASP A 452 -13.72 7.54 -10.21
N ASP A 453 -12.43 7.69 -9.90
CA ASP A 453 -11.43 6.65 -10.19
C ASP A 453 -11.71 5.33 -9.45
N THR A 454 -12.41 5.39 -8.31
CA THR A 454 -12.86 4.22 -7.55
C THR A 454 -13.96 3.47 -8.30
N SER A 455 -15.07 4.13 -8.65
CA SER A 455 -16.12 3.48 -9.45
C SER A 455 -15.61 3.04 -10.82
N GLY A 456 -14.72 3.80 -11.43
CA GLY A 456 -14.06 3.47 -12.69
C GLY A 456 -13.24 2.18 -12.59
N SER A 457 -12.37 2.06 -11.58
CA SER A 457 -11.58 0.84 -11.34
C SER A 457 -12.43 -0.38 -11.00
N ILE A 458 -13.50 -0.21 -10.21
CA ILE A 458 -14.49 -1.27 -9.94
C ILE A 458 -15.19 -1.71 -11.23
N ALA A 459 -15.62 -0.77 -12.08
CA ALA A 459 -16.27 -1.07 -13.34
C ALA A 459 -15.34 -1.82 -14.32
N ILE A 460 -14.05 -1.43 -14.36
CA ILE A 460 -13.03 -2.14 -15.13
C ILE A 460 -12.91 -3.58 -14.62
N LEU A 461 -12.79 -3.79 -13.31
CA LEU A 461 -12.73 -5.13 -12.72
C LEU A 461 -13.95 -5.98 -13.08
N VAL A 462 -15.15 -5.43 -12.89
CA VAL A 462 -16.40 -6.12 -13.27
C VAL A 462 -16.36 -6.51 -14.75
N GLY A 463 -15.92 -5.61 -15.64
CA GLY A 463 -15.72 -5.92 -17.06
C GLY A 463 -14.74 -7.07 -17.29
N VAL A 464 -13.60 -7.09 -16.59
CA VAL A 464 -12.61 -8.19 -16.65
C VAL A 464 -13.21 -9.52 -16.18
N PHE A 465 -13.96 -9.54 -15.07
CA PHE A 465 -14.65 -10.74 -14.59
C PHE A 465 -15.64 -11.28 -15.63
N ILE A 466 -16.38 -10.40 -16.29
CA ILE A 466 -17.32 -10.76 -17.37
C ILE A 466 -16.57 -11.36 -18.57
N VAL A 467 -15.47 -10.74 -19.01
CA VAL A 467 -14.64 -11.25 -20.11
C VAL A 467 -14.13 -12.66 -19.81
N VAL A 468 -13.62 -12.87 -18.60
CA VAL A 468 -13.10 -14.16 -18.17
C VAL A 468 -14.20 -15.23 -18.12
N GLY A 469 -15.37 -14.89 -17.59
CA GLY A 469 -16.55 -15.76 -17.63
C GLY A 469 -16.95 -16.13 -19.07
N GLY A 470 -16.94 -15.17 -19.98
CA GLY A 470 -17.18 -15.41 -21.41
C GLY A 470 -16.12 -16.29 -22.05
N LEU A 471 -14.85 -16.13 -21.68
CA LEU A 471 -13.73 -16.94 -22.17
C LEU A 471 -13.84 -18.40 -21.72
N LEU A 472 -14.26 -18.65 -20.48
CA LEU A 472 -14.53 -20.01 -19.98
C LEU A 472 -15.65 -20.71 -20.75
N LEU A 473 -16.68 -19.97 -21.16
CA LEU A 473 -17.80 -20.51 -21.95
C LEU A 473 -17.42 -20.80 -23.41
N ILE A 474 -16.54 -19.99 -23.99
CA ILE A 474 -16.10 -20.13 -25.39
C ILE A 474 -14.96 -21.13 -25.57
N ALA A 475 -14.17 -21.40 -24.52
CA ALA A 475 -13.00 -22.31 -24.56
C ALA A 475 -13.29 -23.68 -25.20
N PRO A 476 -14.38 -24.40 -24.88
CA PRO A 476 -14.69 -25.69 -25.51
C PRO A 476 -14.99 -25.60 -27.00
N ALA A 477 -15.50 -24.46 -27.48
CA ALA A 477 -15.75 -24.21 -28.89
C ALA A 477 -14.46 -23.82 -29.62
N LEU A 478 -13.62 -22.98 -29.01
CA LEU A 478 -12.27 -22.67 -29.51
C LEU A 478 -11.44 -23.93 -29.73
N LEU A 479 -11.39 -24.83 -28.74
CA LEU A 479 -10.71 -26.13 -28.87
C LEU A 479 -11.27 -26.97 -30.02
N ALA A 480 -12.60 -26.95 -30.23
CA ALA A 480 -13.23 -27.67 -31.33
C ALA A 480 -12.90 -27.06 -32.71
N VAL A 481 -12.76 -25.74 -32.79
CA VAL A 481 -12.36 -25.02 -34.01
C VAL A 481 -10.88 -25.27 -34.31
N LEU A 482 -10.01 -25.15 -33.30
CA LEU A 482 -8.59 -25.50 -33.39
C LEU A 482 -8.39 -26.94 -33.87
N ALA A 483 -9.15 -27.90 -33.34
CA ALA A 483 -9.07 -29.29 -33.78
C ALA A 483 -9.54 -29.51 -35.23
N LYS A 484 -10.42 -28.66 -35.77
CA LYS A 484 -10.78 -28.67 -37.20
C LYS A 484 -9.67 -28.08 -38.07
N LEU A 485 -9.08 -26.96 -37.65
CA LEU A 485 -7.97 -26.28 -38.34
C LEU A 485 -6.69 -27.12 -38.34
N ALA A 486 -6.46 -27.89 -37.27
CA ALA A 486 -5.35 -28.83 -37.14
C ALA A 486 -5.38 -30.00 -38.15
N GLY A 487 -6.40 -30.09 -39.01
CA GLY A 487 -6.46 -31.06 -40.10
C GLY A 487 -5.27 -30.97 -41.07
N ARG A 488 -4.66 -29.79 -41.20
CA ARG A 488 -3.49 -29.50 -42.05
C ARG A 488 -2.13 -29.68 -41.35
N LEU A 489 -2.12 -29.98 -40.05
CA LEU A 489 -0.88 -30.14 -39.27
C LEU A 489 -0.31 -31.57 -39.37
N PRO A 490 0.99 -31.76 -39.07
CA PRO A 490 1.62 -33.07 -38.98
C PRO A 490 0.84 -34.04 -38.08
N ALA A 491 0.96 -35.34 -38.34
CA ALA A 491 0.14 -36.38 -37.70
C ALA A 491 0.17 -36.33 -36.16
N THR A 492 1.31 -36.01 -35.56
CA THR A 492 1.49 -35.86 -34.10
C THR A 492 0.66 -34.71 -33.53
N MET A 493 0.72 -33.51 -34.10
CA MET A 493 -0.11 -32.36 -33.71
C MET A 493 -1.60 -32.61 -33.94
N ARG A 494 -1.95 -33.30 -35.03
CA ARG A 494 -3.35 -33.63 -35.35
C ARG A 494 -3.94 -34.66 -34.38
N LEU A 495 -3.15 -35.62 -33.93
CA LEU A 495 -3.56 -36.58 -32.90
C LEU A 495 -3.70 -35.89 -31.53
N ALA A 496 -2.73 -35.06 -31.13
CA ALA A 496 -2.79 -34.32 -29.87
C ALA A 496 -4.00 -33.37 -29.77
N THR A 497 -4.28 -32.62 -30.85
CA THR A 497 -5.43 -31.69 -30.89
C THR A 497 -6.78 -32.42 -30.93
N ARG A 498 -6.87 -33.56 -31.62
CA ARG A 498 -8.08 -34.40 -31.61
C ARG A 498 -8.31 -35.08 -30.26
N ASP A 499 -7.24 -35.48 -29.58
CA ASP A 499 -7.31 -36.07 -28.24
C ASP A 499 -7.79 -35.03 -27.21
N ALA A 500 -7.21 -33.82 -27.24
CA ALA A 500 -7.68 -32.68 -26.45
C ALA A 500 -9.16 -32.35 -26.69
N ALA A 501 -9.58 -32.29 -27.96
CA ALA A 501 -10.97 -31.99 -28.32
C ALA A 501 -11.97 -33.11 -27.95
N ARG A 502 -11.52 -34.36 -27.80
CA ARG A 502 -12.33 -35.50 -27.31
C ARG A 502 -12.35 -35.55 -25.78
N HIS A 503 -11.26 -35.18 -25.14
CA HIS A 503 -11.10 -35.18 -23.69
C HIS A 503 -11.09 -33.76 -23.09
N ARG A 504 -12.05 -32.93 -23.51
CA ARG A 504 -12.28 -31.53 -23.06
C ARG A 504 -12.46 -31.33 -21.56
N HIS A 505 -12.52 -32.42 -20.81
CA HIS A 505 -12.62 -32.41 -19.37
C HIS A 505 -11.24 -32.46 -18.69
N ARG A 506 -10.15 -32.69 -19.45
CA ARG A 506 -8.73 -32.75 -19.04
C ARG A 506 -7.89 -31.61 -19.62
N THR A 507 -8.38 -30.91 -20.64
CA THR A 507 -7.76 -29.78 -21.33
C THR A 507 -8.68 -28.58 -21.24
#